data_AF-A0A961D930-F1
#
_entry.id   AF-A0A961D930-F1
#
_cell.length_a   1.000
_cell.length_b   1.000
_cell.length_c   1.000
_cell.angle_alpha   90.00
_cell.angle_beta   90.00
_cell.angle_gamma   90.00
#
_symmetry.space_group_name_H-M   'P 1'
#
loop_
_entity.id
_entity.type
_entity.pdbx_description
1 polymer ?
#
loop_
_entity_poly.entity_id
_entity_poly.type
_entity_poly.pdbx_seq_one_letter_code
_entity_poly.pdbx_strand_id
1 'polypeptide(L)'
;VQLERRTKQPAQTIAQFLVKRGQYLWGTGAYVLSTRPPETAYRTVIIDEASMLTEEQLAATLSAFSGVERLILVGDPRQLPPIGAGRPFVDIVNRLKPPDIETSFPRVGPCYAELTIRRRVKGKERDDVLLAEWFSGQPLDPGADQIWGKVVHTQSDNASPVEESDTLRLIQWTTEQDLHDKLIDAIMQELGLAGRDDLQGFERAIGGSEFNGQIYFHPARNGNPGAAEQVERWQILSPVNGRAHGVKDLNRVIQRQFRRPIPKNRYWSTPDPIGDEEIVYGDKVINTSNHRRPDVYPPADALGYIANGEIGIVVGQYKGSKATYKGKPRKLEVEFSSQPGFKYGFWGSDFSGESTATLELAYAVTIHKAQGSEFGTTFLVLPHPLPMMSRELLYTALTRQQRRVVILHQGDLTELKRFDSVIHSETARRQTNLFAPPRIIEIDGTFLEASLIHRTSTGIAVRSKSEVIIADRLDAHGIPYAYEQPLPGFDDTVWYPDFTIDDAETGNKVFWEHLGLLHDPEYRSRWERKRAAYRAMGIISRDEAEGSVGTLVVTRDDERGGINAQEIDALIVEVFGR
;
A
#
# COMPACT_ATOMS: atom_id res chain seq x y z
N VAL A 1 5.00 9.03 -16.88
CA VAL A 1 5.27 8.15 -15.68
C VAL A 1 5.30 9.01 -14.41
N GLN A 2 4.97 8.51 -13.20
CA GLN A 2 4.95 9.34 -11.98
C GLN A 2 6.31 9.99 -11.66
N LEU A 3 7.41 9.25 -11.83
CA LEU A 3 8.78 9.75 -11.65
C LEU A 3 9.06 11.00 -12.50
N GLU A 4 8.63 11.00 -13.76
CA GLU A 4 8.77 12.13 -14.68
C GLU A 4 7.96 13.35 -14.21
N ARG A 5 6.73 13.15 -13.74
CA ARG A 5 5.91 14.25 -13.17
C ARG A 5 6.58 14.88 -11.95
N ARG A 6 7.15 14.07 -11.05
CA ARG A 6 7.79 14.53 -9.81
C ARG A 6 9.14 15.21 -10.06
N THR A 7 9.94 14.66 -10.97
CA THR A 7 11.30 15.17 -11.27
C THR A 7 11.33 16.25 -12.35
N LYS A 8 10.27 16.34 -13.16
CA LYS A 8 10.22 17.14 -14.40
C LYS A 8 11.33 16.77 -15.40
N GLN A 9 11.81 15.53 -15.33
CA GLN A 9 12.82 14.97 -16.22
C GLN A 9 12.21 13.80 -17.00
N PRO A 10 12.64 13.54 -18.25
CA PRO A 10 12.12 12.43 -19.03
C PRO A 10 12.30 11.09 -18.28
N ALA A 11 11.21 10.37 -18.05
CA ALA A 11 11.24 9.03 -17.50
C ALA A 11 10.36 8.10 -18.34
N GLN A 12 10.72 6.83 -18.37
CA GLN A 12 10.01 5.81 -19.14
C GLN A 12 9.90 4.55 -18.29
N THR A 13 8.89 3.72 -18.55
CA THR A 13 8.79 2.43 -17.88
C THR A 13 9.93 1.52 -18.33
N ILE A 14 10.30 0.54 -17.51
CA ILE A 14 11.35 -0.43 -17.87
C ILE A 14 10.98 -1.16 -19.17
N ALA A 15 9.73 -1.57 -19.32
CA ALA A 15 9.24 -2.18 -20.56
C ALA A 15 9.45 -1.25 -21.76
N GLN A 16 9.06 0.03 -21.68
CA GLN A 16 9.24 1.01 -22.77
C GLN A 16 10.71 1.16 -23.17
N PHE A 17 11.63 1.17 -22.20
CA PHE A 17 13.05 1.23 -22.46
C PHE A 17 13.57 -0.05 -23.14
N LEU A 18 13.24 -1.23 -22.59
CA LEU A 18 13.73 -2.53 -23.05
C LEU A 18 13.15 -2.97 -24.39
N VAL A 19 11.92 -2.58 -24.71
CA VAL A 19 11.26 -2.79 -26.00
C VAL A 19 12.12 -2.27 -27.15
N LYS A 20 12.60 -1.03 -27.04
CA LYS A 20 13.40 -0.38 -28.09
C LYS A 20 14.69 -1.16 -28.36
N ARG A 21 15.12 -1.95 -27.37
CA ARG A 21 16.32 -2.78 -27.37
C ARG A 21 16.05 -4.26 -27.71
N GLY A 22 14.79 -4.64 -27.93
CA GLY A 22 14.41 -6.04 -28.18
C GLY A 22 14.58 -6.96 -26.96
N GLN A 23 14.66 -6.38 -25.76
CA GLN A 23 14.82 -7.08 -24.47
C GLN A 23 13.49 -7.32 -23.75
N TYR A 24 12.39 -6.92 -24.37
CA TYR A 24 11.04 -7.18 -23.91
C TYR A 24 10.19 -7.65 -25.10
N LEU A 25 9.62 -8.84 -24.99
CA LEU A 25 8.87 -9.49 -26.07
C LEU A 25 7.37 -9.19 -25.92
N TRP A 26 6.80 -8.43 -26.86
CA TRP A 26 5.40 -8.00 -26.80
C TRP A 26 4.38 -9.13 -26.73
N GLY A 27 4.60 -10.21 -27.48
CA GLY A 27 3.64 -11.30 -27.60
C GLY A 27 3.51 -12.14 -26.32
N THR A 28 4.56 -12.17 -25.49
CA THR A 28 4.62 -13.01 -24.29
C THR A 28 4.75 -12.20 -23.00
N GLY A 29 5.10 -10.92 -23.09
CA GLY A 29 5.45 -10.09 -21.94
C GLY A 29 6.78 -10.46 -21.28
N ALA A 30 7.58 -11.32 -21.92
CA ALA A 30 8.82 -11.85 -21.34
C ALA A 30 9.96 -10.83 -21.43
N TYR A 31 10.74 -10.75 -20.37
CA TYR A 31 12.00 -10.02 -20.32
C TYR A 31 13.15 -10.95 -20.70
N VAL A 32 13.98 -10.53 -21.65
CA VAL A 32 15.08 -11.34 -22.17
C VAL A 32 16.39 -10.57 -22.15
N LEU A 33 17.48 -11.29 -21.92
CA LEU A 33 18.83 -10.74 -22.03
C LEU A 33 19.11 -10.38 -23.50
N SER A 34 19.67 -9.20 -23.75
CA SER A 34 20.02 -8.80 -25.12
C SER A 34 21.35 -9.38 -25.56
N THR A 35 21.48 -9.54 -26.87
CA THR A 35 22.78 -9.58 -27.55
C THR A 35 23.16 -8.23 -28.17
N ARG A 36 22.30 -7.20 -28.07
CA ARG A 36 22.62 -5.87 -28.59
C ARG A 36 23.67 -5.15 -27.74
N PRO A 37 24.50 -4.28 -28.34
CA PRO A 37 25.46 -3.48 -27.58
C PRO A 37 24.75 -2.66 -26.49
N PRO A 38 25.23 -2.70 -25.24
CA PRO A 38 24.63 -1.97 -24.13
C PRO A 38 24.67 -0.45 -24.36
N GLU A 39 23.73 0.25 -23.75
CA GLU A 39 23.71 1.72 -23.76
C GLU A 39 24.83 2.28 -22.89
N THR A 40 25.58 3.24 -23.42
CA THR A 40 26.73 3.85 -22.75
C THR A 40 26.52 5.33 -22.44
N ALA A 41 25.41 5.93 -22.90
CA ALA A 41 25.14 7.35 -22.69
C ALA A 41 24.80 7.70 -21.23
N TYR A 42 24.33 6.73 -20.44
CA TYR A 42 23.83 6.98 -19.08
C TYR A 42 24.87 6.61 -18.02
N ARG A 43 25.42 7.62 -17.33
CA ARG A 43 26.31 7.41 -16.17
C ARG A 43 25.57 7.17 -14.86
N THR A 44 24.35 7.69 -14.74
CA THR A 44 23.47 7.47 -13.59
C THR A 44 22.14 6.90 -14.06
N VAL A 45 21.75 5.77 -13.48
CA VAL A 45 20.46 5.11 -13.74
C VAL A 45 19.68 5.09 -12.44
N ILE A 46 18.43 5.54 -12.49
CA ILE A 46 17.51 5.56 -11.34
C ILE A 46 16.31 4.70 -11.71
N ILE A 47 15.99 3.72 -10.85
CA ILE A 47 14.81 2.88 -10.97
C ILE A 47 13.97 3.12 -9.73
N ASP A 48 12.79 3.68 -9.95
CA ASP A 48 11.77 3.90 -8.93
C ASP A 48 10.81 2.70 -8.86
N GLU A 49 10.09 2.54 -7.75
CA GLU A 49 9.21 1.38 -7.47
C GLU A 49 9.92 0.02 -7.63
N ALA A 50 11.18 -0.04 -7.19
CA ALA A 50 12.05 -1.21 -7.35
C ALA A 50 11.52 -2.47 -6.63
N SER A 51 10.63 -2.33 -5.65
CA SER A 51 9.95 -3.44 -4.97
C SER A 51 9.11 -4.30 -5.94
N MET A 52 8.71 -3.75 -7.09
CA MET A 52 7.96 -4.46 -8.14
C MET A 52 8.85 -5.28 -9.09
N LEU A 53 10.18 -5.12 -9.03
CA LEU A 53 11.08 -5.74 -10.00
C LEU A 53 11.18 -7.25 -9.81
N THR A 54 10.87 -8.01 -10.86
CA THR A 54 11.24 -9.43 -10.91
C THR A 54 12.74 -9.59 -11.19
N GLU A 55 13.30 -10.76 -10.90
CA GLU A 55 14.71 -11.04 -11.21
C GLU A 55 15.01 -10.91 -12.71
N GLU A 56 14.10 -11.40 -13.56
CA GLU A 56 14.21 -11.31 -15.01
C GLU A 56 14.21 -9.86 -15.51
N GLN A 57 13.34 -9.01 -14.92
CA GLN A 57 13.29 -7.59 -15.21
C GLN A 57 14.58 -6.88 -14.82
N LEU A 58 15.10 -7.16 -13.62
CA LEU A 58 16.34 -6.59 -13.16
C LEU A 58 17.51 -7.03 -14.05
N ALA A 59 17.62 -8.31 -14.37
CA ALA A 59 18.69 -8.84 -15.23
C ALA A 59 18.64 -8.25 -16.65
N ALA A 60 17.46 -8.18 -17.26
CA ALA A 60 17.28 -7.54 -18.57
C ALA A 60 17.63 -6.04 -18.51
N THR A 61 17.26 -5.35 -17.42
CA THR A 61 17.59 -3.93 -17.22
C THR A 61 19.08 -3.71 -17.05
N LEU A 62 19.76 -4.48 -16.19
CA LEU A 62 21.21 -4.34 -15.96
C LEU A 62 22.02 -4.65 -17.22
N SER A 63 21.66 -5.70 -17.96
CA SER A 63 22.34 -6.05 -19.22
C SER A 63 22.16 -5.01 -20.33
N ALA A 64 21.18 -4.12 -20.20
CA ALA A 64 20.92 -3.07 -21.18
C ALA A 64 21.91 -1.90 -21.10
N PHE A 65 22.72 -1.78 -20.04
CA PHE A 65 23.63 -0.66 -19.80
C PHE A 65 25.09 -1.10 -19.65
N SER A 66 26.01 -0.18 -19.98
CA SER A 66 27.45 -0.32 -19.72
C SER A 66 28.05 1.05 -19.41
N GLY A 67 29.09 1.11 -18.57
CA GLY A 67 29.69 2.37 -18.14
C GLY A 67 28.85 3.18 -17.14
N VAL A 68 27.86 2.54 -16.48
CA VAL A 68 27.08 3.16 -15.40
C VAL A 68 27.98 3.34 -14.17
N GLU A 69 28.11 4.58 -13.70
CA GLU A 69 28.86 4.93 -12.50
C GLU A 69 27.99 4.84 -11.24
N ARG A 70 26.67 5.06 -11.38
CA ARG A 70 25.72 5.00 -10.26
C ARG A 70 24.39 4.36 -10.68
N LEU A 71 24.00 3.29 -10.01
CA LEU A 71 22.66 2.72 -10.05
C LEU A 71 21.94 3.03 -8.74
N ILE A 72 20.78 3.67 -8.81
CA ILE A 72 19.94 3.98 -7.65
C ILE A 72 18.65 3.19 -7.78
N LEU A 73 18.40 2.28 -6.84
CA LEU A 73 17.12 1.59 -6.70
C LEU A 73 16.33 2.27 -5.59
N VAL A 74 15.13 2.74 -5.89
CA VAL A 74 14.22 3.38 -4.94
C VAL A 74 12.96 2.54 -4.86
N GLY A 75 12.52 2.21 -3.65
CA GLY A 75 11.33 1.40 -3.43
C GLY A 75 11.16 1.10 -1.94
N ASP A 76 10.02 0.51 -1.62
CA ASP A 76 9.68 0.12 -0.26
C ASP A 76 9.67 -1.42 -0.14
N PRO A 77 10.61 -2.03 0.63
CA PRO A 77 10.71 -3.48 0.76
C PRO A 77 9.53 -4.10 1.53
N ARG A 78 8.66 -3.27 2.14
CA ARG A 78 7.49 -3.68 2.94
C ARG A 78 6.23 -3.82 2.07
N GLN A 79 6.25 -3.28 0.86
CA GLN A 79 5.16 -3.43 -0.09
C GLN A 79 5.14 -4.83 -0.69
N LEU A 80 4.05 -5.12 -1.41
CA LEU A 80 3.84 -6.40 -2.06
C LEU A 80 5.04 -6.77 -2.95
N PRO A 81 5.58 -8.00 -2.82
CA PRO A 81 6.67 -8.44 -3.67
C PRO A 81 6.22 -8.55 -5.14
N PRO A 82 7.16 -8.66 -6.09
CA PRO A 82 6.86 -8.76 -7.52
C PRO A 82 5.89 -9.90 -7.82
N ILE A 83 4.96 -9.71 -8.76
CA ILE A 83 4.03 -10.80 -9.16
C ILE A 83 4.81 -12.00 -9.73
N GLY A 84 5.88 -11.75 -10.48
CA GLY A 84 6.75 -12.79 -11.04
C GLY A 84 7.76 -13.36 -10.03
N ALA A 85 8.70 -14.17 -10.53
CA ALA A 85 9.68 -14.85 -9.69
C ALA A 85 10.67 -13.89 -9.01
N GLY A 86 11.10 -14.29 -7.81
CA GLY A 86 12.10 -13.59 -7.02
C GLY A 86 11.56 -12.46 -6.15
N ARG A 87 12.49 -11.81 -5.42
CA ARG A 87 12.29 -10.58 -4.65
C ARG A 87 13.59 -9.75 -4.61
N PRO A 88 14.20 -9.44 -5.77
CA PRO A 88 15.57 -8.96 -5.86
C PRO A 88 15.81 -7.65 -5.09
N PHE A 89 14.83 -6.74 -5.05
CA PHE A 89 14.97 -5.50 -4.28
C PHE A 89 15.11 -5.77 -2.78
N VAL A 90 14.27 -6.64 -2.21
CA VAL A 90 14.35 -7.04 -0.80
C VAL A 90 15.69 -7.72 -0.51
N ASP A 91 16.13 -8.63 -1.38
CA ASP A 91 17.40 -9.34 -1.21
C ASP A 91 18.61 -8.37 -1.27
N ILE A 92 18.58 -7.39 -2.19
CA ILE A 92 19.61 -6.34 -2.30
C ILE A 92 19.63 -5.46 -1.05
N VAL A 93 18.46 -5.00 -0.60
CA VAL A 93 18.30 -4.21 0.62
C VAL A 93 18.90 -4.96 1.80
N ASN A 94 18.55 -6.23 2.01
CA ASN A 94 19.07 -7.03 3.12
C ASN A 94 20.57 -7.30 3.01
N ARG A 95 21.11 -7.48 1.79
CA ARG A 95 22.54 -7.69 1.57
C ARG A 95 23.38 -6.45 1.87
N LEU A 96 22.83 -5.26 1.63
CA LEU A 96 23.48 -3.97 1.84
C LEU A 96 23.19 -3.36 3.21
N LYS A 97 22.14 -3.82 3.91
CA LYS A 97 21.72 -3.36 5.23
C LYS A 97 22.87 -3.52 6.24
N PRO A 98 23.42 -2.43 6.82
CA PRO A 98 24.41 -2.54 7.88
C PRO A 98 23.87 -3.27 9.11
N PRO A 99 24.69 -4.07 9.83
CA PRO A 99 24.21 -4.83 10.99
C PRO A 99 23.58 -3.99 12.11
N ASP A 100 24.09 -2.77 12.29
CA ASP A 100 23.76 -1.74 13.28
C ASP A 100 22.78 -0.67 12.75
N ILE A 101 22.21 -0.88 11.56
CA ILE A 101 21.41 0.19 10.91
C ILE A 101 20.13 0.54 11.67
N GLU A 102 19.50 -0.46 12.32
CA GLU A 102 18.20 -0.29 12.99
C GLU A 102 18.25 0.77 14.07
N THR A 103 19.46 0.97 14.58
CA THR A 103 19.75 1.71 15.78
C THR A 103 20.68 2.92 15.49
N SER A 104 21.20 3.03 14.26
CA SER A 104 21.86 4.22 13.73
C SER A 104 20.89 5.31 13.26
N PHE A 105 21.23 6.58 13.44
CA PHE A 105 20.51 7.71 12.83
C PHE A 105 21.48 8.78 12.27
N PRO A 106 21.31 9.23 11.01
CA PRO A 106 20.36 8.73 10.02
C PRO A 106 20.67 7.28 9.62
N ARG A 107 19.65 6.51 9.19
CA ARG A 107 19.82 5.11 8.75
C ARG A 107 20.50 5.02 7.39
N VAL A 108 21.82 5.24 7.37
CA VAL A 108 22.64 5.26 6.16
C VAL A 108 23.85 4.33 6.29
N GLY A 109 24.26 3.73 5.18
CA GLY A 109 25.44 2.90 5.09
C GLY A 109 26.04 2.89 3.69
N PRO A 110 27.13 2.15 3.45
CA PRO A 110 27.69 2.00 2.11
C PRO A 110 26.62 1.47 1.14
N CYS A 111 26.25 2.28 0.15
CA CYS A 111 25.20 1.97 -0.84
C CYS A 111 23.80 1.71 -0.24
N TYR A 112 23.52 2.20 0.97
CA TYR A 112 22.24 2.02 1.65
C TYR A 112 21.75 3.33 2.26
N ALA A 113 20.46 3.62 2.10
CA ALA A 113 19.79 4.69 2.83
C ALA A 113 18.33 4.29 3.07
N GLU A 114 17.89 4.38 4.32
CA GLU A 114 16.50 4.21 4.72
C GLU A 114 15.94 5.54 5.22
N LEU A 115 14.83 5.98 4.64
CA LEU A 115 14.14 7.19 5.06
C LEU A 115 13.16 6.85 6.18
N THR A 116 13.45 7.34 7.40
CA THR A 116 12.64 7.08 8.59
C THR A 116 11.78 8.27 9.03
N ILE A 117 12.12 9.49 8.57
CA ILE A 117 11.39 10.71 8.95
C ILE A 117 10.13 10.85 8.11
N ARG A 118 8.98 10.90 8.78
CA ARG A 118 7.67 11.08 8.16
C ARG A 118 7.45 12.53 7.73
N ARG A 119 6.79 12.74 6.59
CA ARG A 119 6.46 14.09 6.10
C ARG A 119 5.31 14.67 6.93
N ARG A 120 5.58 15.73 7.69
CA ARG A 120 4.60 16.41 8.56
C ARG A 120 3.46 17.03 7.74
N VAL A 121 2.22 16.83 8.17
CA VAL A 121 1.10 17.70 7.81
C VAL A 121 0.64 18.39 9.10
N LYS A 122 1.02 19.66 9.29
CA LYS A 122 0.52 20.57 10.34
C LYS A 122 0.33 19.95 11.75
N GLY A 123 1.28 19.15 12.24
CA GLY A 123 1.30 18.72 13.65
C GLY A 123 0.13 17.84 14.11
N LYS A 124 -0.67 17.25 13.20
CA LYS A 124 -1.67 16.23 13.54
C LYS A 124 -1.14 14.83 13.19
N GLU A 125 -1.39 13.89 14.10
CA GLU A 125 -1.09 12.47 13.92
C GLU A 125 -1.95 11.88 12.79
N ARG A 126 -1.33 10.97 12.02
CA ARG A 126 -1.99 10.29 10.90
C ARG A 126 -2.32 8.86 11.31
N ASP A 127 -3.57 8.65 11.69
CA ASP A 127 -4.09 7.33 12.12
C ASP A 127 -3.96 6.28 11.01
N ASP A 128 -4.05 6.70 9.75
CA ASP A 128 -3.87 5.82 8.60
C ASP A 128 -2.44 5.30 8.45
N VAL A 129 -1.44 6.13 8.77
CA VAL A 129 -0.03 5.73 8.78
C VAL A 129 0.25 4.78 9.95
N LEU A 130 -0.29 5.08 11.14
CA LEU A 130 -0.14 4.20 12.30
C LEU A 130 -0.76 2.82 12.02
N LEU A 131 -1.95 2.77 11.42
CA LEU A 131 -2.58 1.50 11.03
C LEU A 131 -1.76 0.73 9.99
N ALA A 132 -1.16 1.42 9.01
CA ALA A 132 -0.29 0.78 8.03
C ALA A 132 0.95 0.16 8.70
N GLU A 133 1.52 0.81 9.71
CA GLU A 133 2.77 0.35 10.37
C GLU A 133 2.65 -1.01 11.05
N TRP A 134 1.45 -1.36 11.52
CA TRP A 134 1.13 -2.70 12.00
C TRP A 134 1.42 -3.80 10.99
N PHE A 135 1.45 -3.48 9.70
CA PHE A 135 1.68 -4.45 8.63
C PHE A 135 3.02 -4.20 7.92
N SER A 136 3.89 -3.36 8.48
CA SER A 136 5.20 -3.06 7.91
C SER A 136 6.25 -4.15 8.16
N GLY A 137 6.02 -5.02 9.17
CA GLY A 137 7.01 -6.00 9.64
C GLY A 137 8.23 -5.35 10.31
N GLN A 138 8.10 -4.13 10.83
CA GLN A 138 9.11 -3.45 11.63
C GLN A 138 8.68 -3.38 13.10
N PRO A 139 9.60 -3.05 14.03
CA PRO A 139 9.25 -2.73 15.39
C PRO A 139 8.18 -1.63 15.40
N LEU A 140 7.12 -1.85 16.17
CA LEU A 140 6.03 -0.91 16.24
C LEU A 140 6.45 0.33 17.02
N ASP A 141 5.78 1.42 16.69
CA ASP A 141 5.87 2.59 17.54
C ASP A 141 5.12 2.33 18.86
N PRO A 142 5.62 2.78 20.03
CA PRO A 142 4.93 2.67 21.32
C PRO A 142 3.51 3.26 21.33
N GLY A 143 3.16 4.13 20.39
CA GLY A 143 1.79 4.65 20.23
C GLY A 143 0.90 3.86 19.29
N ALA A 144 1.43 2.87 18.56
CA ALA A 144 0.71 2.18 17.51
C ALA A 144 -0.49 1.38 18.03
N ASP A 145 -0.45 0.89 19.28
CA ASP A 145 -1.54 0.15 19.95
C ASP A 145 -2.84 0.95 20.05
N GLN A 146 -2.75 2.27 20.21
CA GLN A 146 -3.90 3.15 20.38
C GLN A 146 -4.86 3.09 19.20
N ILE A 147 -4.36 2.77 17.99
CA ILE A 147 -5.21 2.67 16.80
C ILE A 147 -6.27 1.58 16.97
N TRP A 148 -5.96 0.49 17.68
CA TRP A 148 -6.90 -0.60 17.87
C TRP A 148 -7.96 -0.29 18.91
N GLY A 149 -7.63 0.50 19.94
CA GLY A 149 -8.63 1.07 20.85
C GLY A 149 -9.67 1.89 20.06
N LYS A 150 -9.21 2.79 19.19
CA LYS A 150 -10.09 3.57 18.30
C LYS A 150 -10.94 2.68 17.38
N VAL A 151 -10.35 1.60 16.84
CA VAL A 151 -11.05 0.63 16.00
C VAL A 151 -12.17 -0.08 16.78
N VAL A 152 -11.91 -0.56 17.99
CA VAL A 152 -12.89 -1.25 18.84
C VAL A 152 -14.03 -0.32 19.24
N HIS A 153 -13.72 0.91 19.66
CA HIS A 153 -14.73 1.94 19.99
C HIS A 153 -15.69 2.23 18.83
N THR A 154 -15.19 2.20 17.60
CA THR A 154 -16.00 2.47 16.39
C THR A 154 -16.96 1.31 16.06
N GLN A 155 -16.77 0.12 16.64
CA GLN A 155 -17.60 -1.07 16.39
C GLN A 155 -18.72 -1.29 17.43
N SER A 156 -18.80 -0.49 18.49
CA SER A 156 -19.82 -0.64 19.54
C SER A 156 -21.13 0.07 19.15
N ASP A 157 -22.23 -0.69 19.06
CA ASP A 157 -23.59 -0.21 18.70
C ASP A 157 -24.15 0.90 19.62
N ASN A 158 -23.52 1.14 20.79
CA ASN A 158 -23.94 2.15 21.78
C ASN A 158 -22.92 3.26 22.01
N ALA A 159 -21.85 3.35 21.22
CA ALA A 159 -20.87 4.42 21.36
C ALA A 159 -21.42 5.74 20.79
N SER A 160 -21.18 6.84 21.51
CA SER A 160 -21.29 8.19 20.93
C SER A 160 -20.45 8.24 19.64
N PRO A 161 -20.85 8.99 18.60
CA PRO A 161 -20.10 9.03 17.34
C PRO A 161 -18.64 9.36 17.64
N VAL A 162 -17.77 8.38 17.48
CA VAL A 162 -16.32 8.55 17.61
C VAL A 162 -15.95 9.68 16.65
N GLU A 163 -15.23 10.70 17.14
CA GLU A 163 -14.73 11.76 16.26
C GLU A 163 -13.97 11.12 15.11
N GLU A 164 -14.55 11.17 13.90
CA GLU A 164 -13.91 10.62 12.71
C GLU A 164 -12.52 11.23 12.57
N SER A 165 -11.50 10.38 12.44
CA SER A 165 -10.16 10.88 12.15
C SER A 165 -10.15 11.60 10.80
N ASP A 166 -9.38 12.69 10.73
CA ASP A 166 -9.15 13.44 9.49
C ASP A 166 -8.56 12.53 8.38
N THR A 167 -7.93 11.42 8.76
CA THR A 167 -7.16 10.54 7.86
C THR A 167 -7.70 9.12 7.73
N LEU A 168 -8.51 8.64 8.68
CA LEU A 168 -9.06 7.29 8.69
C LEU A 168 -10.57 7.32 9.02
N ARG A 169 -11.35 6.59 8.23
CA ARG A 169 -12.78 6.36 8.51
C ARG A 169 -13.07 4.87 8.41
N LEU A 170 -13.78 4.33 9.38
CA LEU A 170 -14.15 2.91 9.45
C LEU A 170 -15.66 2.77 9.25
N ILE A 171 -16.06 1.86 8.37
CA ILE A 171 -17.46 1.59 8.05
C ILE A 171 -17.66 0.08 8.04
N GLN A 172 -18.38 -0.44 9.02
CA GLN A 172 -18.70 -1.87 9.06
C GLN A 172 -19.88 -2.19 8.12
N TRP A 173 -19.83 -3.31 7.42
CA TRP A 173 -20.93 -3.84 6.61
C TRP A 173 -21.20 -5.31 6.90
N THR A 174 -22.44 -5.74 6.69
CA THR A 174 -22.92 -7.09 7.07
C THR A 174 -23.37 -7.92 5.88
N THR A 175 -24.04 -7.29 4.91
CA THR A 175 -24.56 -7.94 3.70
C THR A 175 -24.02 -7.27 2.45
N GLU A 176 -24.18 -7.91 1.30
CA GLU A 176 -23.74 -7.36 0.01
C GLU A 176 -24.47 -6.05 -0.33
N GLN A 177 -25.78 -5.99 -0.08
CA GLN A 177 -26.58 -4.78 -0.28
C GLN A 177 -26.14 -3.66 0.67
N ASP A 178 -25.89 -3.98 1.93
CA ASP A 178 -25.39 -3.02 2.94
C ASP A 178 -24.02 -2.46 2.53
N LEU A 179 -23.13 -3.27 1.98
CA LEU A 179 -21.85 -2.81 1.40
C LEU A 179 -22.09 -1.82 0.26
N HIS A 180 -22.98 -2.15 -0.68
CA HIS A 180 -23.25 -1.27 -1.82
C HIS A 180 -23.78 0.08 -1.36
N ASP A 181 -24.77 0.09 -0.47
CA ASP A 181 -25.36 1.32 0.06
C ASP A 181 -24.34 2.17 0.83
N LYS A 182 -23.58 1.55 1.75
CA LYS A 182 -22.55 2.24 2.53
C LYS A 182 -21.40 2.76 1.68
N LEU A 183 -21.02 2.04 0.62
CA LEU A 183 -20.00 2.49 -0.32
C LEU A 183 -20.47 3.74 -1.08
N ILE A 184 -21.72 3.75 -1.56
CA ILE A 184 -22.29 4.92 -2.24
C ILE A 184 -22.35 6.12 -1.28
N ASP A 185 -22.81 5.91 -0.04
CA ASP A 185 -22.92 6.98 0.95
C ASP A 185 -21.53 7.53 1.33
N ALA A 186 -20.53 6.64 1.48
CA ALA A 186 -19.14 7.04 1.72
C ALA A 186 -18.57 7.87 0.56
N ILE A 187 -18.79 7.43 -0.69
CA ILE A 187 -18.35 8.15 -1.88
C ILE A 187 -19.01 9.52 -1.95
N MET A 188 -20.32 9.60 -1.69
CA MET A 188 -21.04 10.87 -1.68
C MET A 188 -20.45 11.85 -0.67
N GLN A 189 -20.18 11.40 0.55
CA GLN A 189 -19.62 12.24 1.60
C GLN A 189 -18.19 12.69 1.27
N GLU A 190 -17.31 11.78 0.86
CA GLU A 190 -15.91 12.12 0.58
C GLU A 190 -15.74 12.96 -0.69
N LEU A 191 -16.61 12.78 -1.69
CA LEU A 191 -16.59 13.56 -2.93
C LEU A 191 -17.46 14.82 -2.88
N GLY A 192 -18.20 15.06 -1.78
CA GLY A 192 -19.04 16.23 -1.59
C GLY A 192 -20.26 16.28 -2.52
N LEU A 193 -20.87 15.13 -2.80
CA LEU A 193 -22.06 15.02 -3.66
C LEU A 193 -23.32 15.46 -2.92
N ALA A 194 -24.23 16.14 -3.60
CA ALA A 194 -25.47 16.64 -2.98
C ALA A 194 -26.49 15.51 -2.67
N GLY A 195 -26.36 14.36 -3.34
CA GLY A 195 -27.29 13.25 -3.22
C GLY A 195 -26.92 12.08 -4.14
N ARG A 196 -27.64 10.96 -4.01
CA ARG A 196 -27.47 9.77 -4.88
C ARG A 196 -27.76 10.09 -6.37
N ASP A 197 -28.60 11.09 -6.61
CA ASP A 197 -28.97 11.57 -7.95
C ASP A 197 -28.08 12.73 -8.46
N ASP A 198 -27.04 13.13 -7.72
CA ASP A 198 -26.09 14.17 -8.15
C ASP A 198 -25.10 13.64 -9.18
N LEU A 199 -25.61 13.32 -10.37
CA LEU A 199 -24.84 12.75 -11.46
C LEU A 199 -23.72 13.71 -11.89
N GLN A 200 -24.02 15.00 -12.05
CA GLN A 200 -23.03 16.02 -12.47
C GLN A 200 -21.95 16.26 -11.42
N GLY A 201 -22.29 16.21 -10.12
CA GLY A 201 -21.31 16.21 -9.04
C GLY A 201 -20.32 15.07 -9.18
N PHE A 202 -20.82 13.85 -9.43
CA PHE A 202 -19.96 12.69 -9.68
C PHE A 202 -19.10 12.86 -10.94
N GLU A 203 -19.67 13.36 -12.05
CA GLU A 203 -18.91 13.60 -13.29
C GLU A 203 -17.74 14.57 -13.06
N ARG A 204 -17.96 15.64 -12.27
CA ARG A 204 -16.89 16.57 -11.86
C ARG A 204 -15.84 15.90 -10.99
N ALA A 205 -16.26 15.02 -10.08
CA ALA A 205 -15.36 14.32 -9.18
C ALA A 205 -14.43 13.31 -9.89
N ILE A 206 -14.81 12.83 -11.09
CA ILE A 206 -13.99 11.90 -11.90
C ILE A 206 -13.22 12.60 -13.04
N GLY A 207 -13.19 13.94 -13.07
CA GLY A 207 -12.38 14.70 -14.04
C GLY A 207 -13.17 15.54 -15.04
N GLY A 208 -14.49 15.53 -14.96
CA GLY A 208 -15.35 16.31 -15.83
C GLY A 208 -15.27 17.80 -15.52
N SER A 209 -15.36 18.63 -16.57
CA SER A 209 -15.40 20.09 -16.47
C SER A 209 -16.72 20.62 -16.99
N GLU A 210 -17.30 21.58 -16.27
CA GLU A 210 -18.58 22.16 -16.63
C GLU A 210 -18.44 23.23 -17.71
N PHE A 211 -19.28 23.14 -18.74
CA PHE A 211 -19.38 24.15 -19.79
C PHE A 211 -20.82 24.23 -20.31
N ASN A 212 -21.43 25.42 -20.31
CA ASN A 212 -22.83 25.61 -20.71
C ASN A 212 -23.83 24.66 -20.01
N GLY A 213 -23.64 24.39 -18.72
CA GLY A 213 -24.54 23.54 -17.91
C GLY A 213 -24.48 22.04 -18.26
N GLN A 214 -23.41 21.59 -18.92
CA GLN A 214 -23.12 20.17 -19.14
C GLN A 214 -21.68 19.86 -18.75
N ILE A 215 -21.40 18.60 -18.41
CA ILE A 215 -20.05 18.15 -18.06
C ILE A 215 -19.34 17.55 -19.27
N TYR A 216 -18.07 17.91 -19.42
CA TYR A 216 -17.20 17.56 -20.54
C TYR A 216 -15.93 16.92 -19.99
N PHE A 217 -15.60 15.76 -20.54
CA PHE A 217 -14.31 15.11 -20.38
C PHE A 217 -13.46 15.45 -21.61
N HIS A 218 -12.41 16.24 -21.39
CA HIS A 218 -11.54 16.72 -22.44
C HIS A 218 -10.10 16.28 -22.18
N PRO A 219 -9.31 16.00 -23.23
CA PRO A 219 -7.90 15.73 -23.07
C PRO A 219 -7.14 17.01 -22.69
N ALA A 220 -5.97 16.85 -22.07
CA ALA A 220 -5.04 17.93 -21.79
C ALA A 220 -4.65 18.64 -23.10
N ARG A 221 -4.63 19.97 -23.10
CA ARG A 221 -4.33 20.74 -24.32
C ARG A 221 -3.81 22.12 -23.99
N ASN A 222 -2.80 22.57 -24.74
CA ASN A 222 -2.24 23.93 -24.61
C ASN A 222 -1.84 24.30 -23.17
N GLY A 223 -1.33 23.33 -22.40
CA GLY A 223 -0.98 23.51 -20.99
C GLY A 223 -2.15 23.47 -20.01
N ASN A 224 -3.39 23.31 -20.48
CA ASN A 224 -4.53 23.07 -19.60
C ASN A 224 -4.64 21.58 -19.24
N PRO A 225 -4.96 21.27 -17.97
CA PRO A 225 -5.05 19.91 -17.49
C PRO A 225 -6.23 19.16 -18.12
N GLY A 226 -6.01 17.90 -18.46
CA GLY A 226 -7.05 17.00 -18.99
C GLY A 226 -7.89 16.33 -17.92
N ALA A 227 -8.97 15.68 -18.34
CA ALA A 227 -9.81 14.88 -17.44
C ALA A 227 -8.99 13.74 -16.79
N ALA A 228 -8.06 13.14 -17.53
CA ALA A 228 -7.24 12.05 -17.02
C ALA A 228 -6.28 12.46 -15.88
N GLU A 229 -6.05 13.75 -15.66
CA GLU A 229 -5.23 14.21 -14.53
C GLU A 229 -5.92 14.03 -13.17
N GLN A 230 -7.24 13.88 -13.17
CA GLN A 230 -8.02 13.75 -11.94
C GLN A 230 -8.28 12.28 -11.54
N VAL A 231 -7.81 11.30 -12.34
CA VAL A 231 -8.05 9.87 -12.05
C VAL A 231 -7.43 9.41 -10.73
N GLU A 232 -6.37 10.10 -10.28
CA GLU A 232 -5.66 9.80 -9.04
C GLU A 232 -6.32 10.48 -7.81
N ARG A 233 -7.39 11.27 -7.97
CA ARG A 233 -8.04 11.94 -6.82
C ARG A 233 -8.64 10.96 -5.82
N TRP A 234 -9.20 9.86 -6.31
CA TRP A 234 -9.75 8.81 -5.47
C TRP A 234 -9.75 7.44 -6.15
N GLN A 235 -9.79 6.38 -5.36
CA GLN A 235 -9.83 5.00 -5.87
C GLN A 235 -10.50 4.04 -4.90
N ILE A 236 -11.35 3.14 -5.41
CA ILE A 236 -11.81 1.98 -4.65
C ILE A 236 -10.81 0.84 -4.85
N LEU A 237 -10.41 0.20 -3.75
CA LEU A 237 -9.46 -0.90 -3.70
C LEU A 237 -10.14 -2.13 -3.10
N SER A 238 -9.99 -3.28 -3.75
CA SER A 238 -10.47 -4.56 -3.25
C SER A 238 -9.36 -5.63 -3.39
N PRO A 239 -9.22 -6.58 -2.46
CA PRO A 239 -8.26 -7.68 -2.60
C PRO A 239 -8.67 -8.67 -3.69
N VAL A 240 -9.96 -8.72 -4.06
CA VAL A 240 -10.50 -9.75 -4.97
C VAL A 240 -11.15 -9.13 -6.21
N ASN A 241 -11.10 -9.88 -7.32
CA ASN A 241 -11.71 -9.45 -8.58
C ASN A 241 -13.19 -9.87 -8.71
N GLY A 242 -13.51 -11.11 -8.30
CA GLY A 242 -14.87 -11.66 -8.35
C GLY A 242 -15.65 -11.55 -7.02
N ARG A 243 -16.92 -12.00 -7.03
CA ARG A 243 -17.93 -11.87 -5.95
C ARG A 243 -18.52 -10.44 -5.84
N ALA A 244 -19.53 -10.26 -4.99
CA ALA A 244 -20.24 -8.98 -4.83
C ALA A 244 -19.39 -7.85 -4.20
N HIS A 245 -18.32 -8.20 -3.48
CA HIS A 245 -17.32 -7.26 -2.93
C HIS A 245 -16.06 -7.15 -3.82
N GLY A 246 -16.08 -7.80 -4.97
CA GLY A 246 -14.97 -7.80 -5.92
C GLY A 246 -15.05 -6.65 -6.92
N VAL A 247 -13.91 -6.33 -7.51
CA VAL A 247 -13.75 -5.23 -8.47
C VAL A 247 -14.84 -5.16 -9.53
N LYS A 248 -15.22 -6.28 -10.15
CA LYS A 248 -16.24 -6.30 -11.21
C LYS A 248 -17.60 -5.83 -10.74
N ASP A 249 -18.01 -6.28 -9.55
CA ASP A 249 -19.32 -5.90 -9.01
C ASP A 249 -19.32 -4.46 -8.51
N LEU A 250 -18.25 -4.04 -7.81
CA LEU A 250 -18.08 -2.66 -7.36
C LEU A 250 -18.09 -1.67 -8.54
N ASN A 251 -17.37 -1.97 -9.63
CA ASN A 251 -17.41 -1.16 -10.86
C ASN A 251 -18.83 -1.03 -11.41
N ARG A 252 -19.56 -2.14 -11.46
CA ARG A 252 -20.95 -2.19 -11.94
C ARG A 252 -21.88 -1.38 -11.04
N VAL A 253 -21.74 -1.45 -9.72
CA VAL A 253 -22.53 -0.67 -8.76
C VAL A 253 -22.33 0.82 -8.98
N ILE A 254 -21.07 1.28 -9.02
CA ILE A 254 -20.75 2.69 -9.26
C ILE A 254 -21.26 3.16 -10.62
N GLN A 255 -21.02 2.38 -11.67
CA GLN A 255 -21.47 2.75 -13.01
C GLN A 255 -23.01 2.80 -13.10
N ARG A 256 -23.73 1.85 -12.49
CA ARG A 256 -25.19 1.87 -12.45
C ARG A 256 -25.74 3.05 -11.67
N GLN A 257 -25.13 3.40 -10.54
CA GLN A 257 -25.58 4.50 -9.68
C GLN A 257 -25.37 5.86 -10.36
N PHE A 258 -24.18 6.12 -10.91
CA PHE A 258 -23.80 7.48 -11.32
C PHE A 258 -23.68 7.68 -12.83
N ARG A 259 -23.74 6.62 -13.63
CA ARG A 259 -23.61 6.68 -15.10
C ARG A 259 -24.85 6.18 -15.84
N ARG A 260 -25.88 5.68 -15.13
CA ARG A 260 -27.15 5.26 -15.74
C ARG A 260 -28.34 6.10 -15.24
N PRO A 261 -29.20 6.59 -16.16
CA PRO A 261 -29.12 6.44 -17.61
C PRO A 261 -27.90 7.18 -18.19
N ILE A 262 -27.36 6.68 -19.30
CA ILE A 262 -26.17 7.25 -19.95
C ILE A 262 -26.41 8.75 -20.18
N PRO A 263 -25.55 9.64 -19.64
CA PRO A 263 -25.72 11.08 -19.79
C PRO A 263 -25.85 11.45 -21.27
N LYS A 264 -27.04 11.92 -21.67
CA LYS A 264 -27.28 12.36 -23.04
C LYS A 264 -26.75 13.78 -23.19
N ASN A 265 -25.84 13.96 -24.13
CA ASN A 265 -25.39 15.29 -24.48
C ASN A 265 -26.32 15.96 -25.52
N ARG A 266 -26.55 17.26 -25.37
CA ARG A 266 -27.45 18.03 -26.27
C ARG A 266 -26.74 18.44 -27.57
N TYR A 267 -25.42 18.58 -27.53
CA TYR A 267 -24.61 19.16 -28.59
C TYR A 267 -23.84 18.12 -29.41
N TRP A 268 -23.55 16.96 -28.85
CA TRP A 268 -22.91 15.85 -29.57
C TRP A 268 -23.51 14.49 -29.23
N SER A 269 -23.21 13.52 -30.08
CA SER A 269 -23.47 12.11 -29.80
C SER A 269 -22.16 11.38 -29.47
N THR A 270 -22.24 10.46 -28.53
CA THR A 270 -21.16 9.56 -28.11
C THR A 270 -21.43 8.14 -28.64
N PRO A 271 -20.44 7.23 -28.58
CA PRO A 271 -20.66 5.82 -28.87
C PRO A 271 -21.73 5.22 -27.97
N ASP A 272 -22.37 4.16 -28.46
CA ASP A 272 -23.13 3.25 -27.60
C ASP A 272 -22.17 2.53 -26.63
N PRO A 273 -22.67 1.99 -25.50
CA PRO A 273 -21.85 1.21 -24.57
C PRO A 273 -21.05 0.11 -25.27
N ILE A 274 -19.78 -0.05 -24.91
CA ILE A 274 -18.87 -1.02 -25.54
C ILE A 274 -18.37 -2.04 -24.51
N GLY A 275 -18.34 -3.32 -24.91
CA GLY A 275 -17.83 -4.43 -24.10
C GLY A 275 -18.80 -4.92 -23.02
N ASP A 276 -18.39 -5.96 -22.29
CA ASP A 276 -19.21 -6.60 -21.25
C ASP A 276 -19.51 -5.69 -20.05
N GLU A 277 -18.63 -4.72 -19.80
CA GLU A 277 -18.79 -3.73 -18.74
C GLU A 277 -19.54 -2.48 -19.23
N GLU A 278 -20.05 -2.49 -20.46
CA GLU A 278 -20.88 -1.43 -21.06
C GLU A 278 -20.23 -0.05 -20.88
N ILE A 279 -18.94 0.07 -21.21
CA ILE A 279 -18.14 1.28 -21.00
C ILE A 279 -18.69 2.43 -21.84
N VAL A 280 -18.84 3.60 -21.21
CA VAL A 280 -19.36 4.82 -21.86
C VAL A 280 -18.40 6.00 -21.77
N TYR A 281 -18.72 7.06 -22.51
CA TYR A 281 -18.05 8.35 -22.40
C TYR A 281 -18.00 8.84 -20.95
N GLY A 282 -16.84 9.34 -20.52
CA GLY A 282 -16.57 9.80 -19.16
C GLY A 282 -16.26 8.71 -18.14
N ASP A 283 -16.34 7.42 -18.51
CA ASP A 283 -15.97 6.35 -17.57
C ASP A 283 -14.47 6.35 -17.27
N LYS A 284 -14.15 6.03 -16.02
CA LYS A 284 -12.80 5.72 -15.56
C LYS A 284 -12.46 4.28 -15.95
N VAL A 285 -11.34 4.11 -16.64
CA VAL A 285 -10.94 2.84 -17.26
C VAL A 285 -9.48 2.51 -16.97
N ILE A 286 -9.13 1.24 -17.08
CA ILE A 286 -7.77 0.71 -16.91
C ILE A 286 -7.42 -0.22 -18.07
N ASN A 287 -6.20 -0.08 -18.58
CA ASN A 287 -5.67 -0.96 -19.59
C ASN A 287 -5.17 -2.27 -18.95
N THR A 288 -5.53 -3.42 -19.49
CA THR A 288 -5.33 -4.73 -18.84
C THR A 288 -4.13 -5.51 -19.35
N SER A 289 -3.51 -5.07 -20.45
CA SER A 289 -2.39 -5.76 -21.06
C SER A 289 -1.46 -4.80 -21.78
N ASN A 290 -0.16 -5.14 -21.82
CA ASN A 290 0.82 -4.34 -22.54
C ASN A 290 0.64 -4.51 -24.06
N HIS A 291 0.34 -3.44 -24.79
CA HIS A 291 0.23 -3.54 -26.25
C HIS A 291 0.57 -2.23 -26.98
N ARG A 292 0.95 -2.35 -28.26
CA ARG A 292 1.06 -1.18 -29.15
C ARG A 292 -0.32 -0.66 -29.51
N ARG A 293 -0.45 0.65 -29.66
CA ARG A 293 -1.70 1.32 -30.04
C ARG A 293 -1.43 2.43 -31.06
N PRO A 294 -1.48 2.13 -32.37
CA PRO A 294 -1.20 3.11 -33.41
C PRO A 294 -2.35 4.12 -33.62
N ASP A 295 -3.57 3.78 -33.22
CA ASP A 295 -4.71 4.71 -33.23
C ASP A 295 -4.60 5.70 -32.06
N VAL A 296 -3.77 6.73 -32.25
CA VAL A 296 -3.50 7.78 -31.28
C VAL A 296 -3.52 9.17 -31.93
N TYR A 297 -4.09 10.15 -31.23
CA TYR A 297 -4.11 11.55 -31.65
C TYR A 297 -3.70 12.50 -30.52
N PRO A 298 -2.84 13.50 -30.78
CA PRO A 298 -2.10 13.73 -32.02
C PRO A 298 -1.09 12.60 -32.30
N PRO A 299 -0.79 12.27 -33.58
CA PRO A 299 0.14 11.19 -33.91
C PRO A 299 1.61 11.60 -33.73
N ALA A 300 1.91 12.90 -33.86
CA ALA A 300 3.25 13.42 -33.59
C ALA A 300 3.59 13.22 -32.11
N ASP A 301 4.80 12.73 -31.83
CA ASP A 301 5.35 12.50 -30.48
C ASP A 301 4.59 11.48 -29.61
N ALA A 302 3.59 10.80 -30.16
CA ALA A 302 2.86 9.77 -29.45
C ALA A 302 3.72 8.52 -29.22
N LEU A 303 3.69 7.98 -28.00
CA LEU A 303 4.38 6.73 -27.67
C LEU A 303 3.83 5.54 -28.47
N GLY A 304 2.53 5.57 -28.82
CA GLY A 304 1.87 4.50 -29.56
C GLY A 304 1.89 3.16 -28.81
N TYR A 305 1.90 3.23 -27.48
CA TYR A 305 2.03 2.11 -26.55
C TYR A 305 1.27 2.44 -25.26
N ILE A 306 0.61 1.44 -24.69
CA ILE A 306 -0.11 1.55 -23.42
C ILE A 306 0.31 0.37 -22.54
N ALA A 307 0.76 0.67 -21.32
CA ALA A 307 1.12 -0.36 -20.37
C ALA A 307 -0.11 -0.90 -19.61
N ASN A 308 -0.04 -2.16 -19.20
CA ASN A 308 -0.98 -2.76 -18.26
C ASN A 308 -0.97 -1.95 -16.95
N GLY A 309 -2.15 -1.67 -16.41
CA GLY A 309 -2.32 -0.87 -15.21
C GLY A 309 -2.48 0.63 -15.46
N GLU A 310 -2.28 1.12 -16.70
CA GLU A 310 -2.51 2.54 -16.99
C GLU A 310 -4.00 2.88 -16.86
N ILE A 311 -4.30 3.86 -16.00
CA ILE A 311 -5.65 4.36 -15.74
C ILE A 311 -5.90 5.61 -16.59
N GLY A 312 -7.11 5.72 -17.13
CA GLY A 312 -7.52 6.84 -17.96
C GLY A 312 -8.99 7.18 -17.84
N ILE A 313 -9.40 8.22 -18.56
CA ILE A 313 -10.80 8.63 -18.73
C ILE A 313 -11.17 8.51 -20.20
N VAL A 314 -12.38 8.02 -20.48
CA VAL A 314 -12.96 8.06 -21.82
C VAL A 314 -13.35 9.51 -22.17
N VAL A 315 -12.54 10.18 -22.97
CA VAL A 315 -12.69 11.58 -23.40
C VAL A 315 -13.32 11.74 -24.79
N GLY A 316 -13.69 10.63 -25.44
CA GLY A 316 -14.35 10.62 -26.74
C GLY A 316 -14.67 9.19 -27.21
N GLN A 317 -14.94 8.94 -28.48
CA GLN A 317 -15.12 9.89 -29.57
C GLN A 317 -16.42 10.69 -29.39
N TYR A 318 -16.50 11.92 -29.91
CA TYR A 318 -17.75 12.69 -29.94
C TYR A 318 -18.06 13.18 -31.35
N LYS A 319 -19.34 13.17 -31.70
CA LYS A 319 -19.86 13.61 -32.99
C LYS A 319 -20.75 14.83 -32.81
N GLY A 320 -20.21 16.01 -33.14
CA GLY A 320 -20.98 17.25 -33.19
C GLY A 320 -21.81 17.40 -34.47
N SER A 321 -22.62 18.46 -34.53
CA SER A 321 -23.53 18.76 -35.64
C SER A 321 -22.87 18.92 -37.01
N LYS A 322 -21.57 19.23 -37.06
CA LYS A 322 -20.80 19.44 -38.31
C LYS A 322 -20.11 18.17 -38.84
N ALA A 323 -20.27 17.02 -38.20
CA ALA A 323 -19.60 15.79 -38.62
C ALA A 323 -20.21 15.21 -39.92
N THR A 324 -19.37 14.83 -40.87
CA THR A 324 -19.76 14.42 -42.22
C THR A 324 -20.16 12.95 -42.37
N TYR A 325 -19.78 12.08 -41.42
CA TYR A 325 -20.07 10.64 -41.47
C TYR A 325 -21.46 10.29 -40.89
N LYS A 326 -22.12 9.28 -41.46
CA LYS A 326 -23.44 8.79 -41.01
C LYS A 326 -23.33 7.87 -39.79
N GLY A 327 -24.35 7.87 -38.92
CA GLY A 327 -24.40 7.03 -37.71
C GLY A 327 -23.73 7.64 -36.46
N LYS A 328 -23.72 6.88 -35.37
CA LYS A 328 -23.01 7.23 -34.12
C LYS A 328 -21.50 6.94 -34.25
N PRO A 329 -20.65 7.63 -33.48
CA PRO A 329 -19.25 7.23 -33.34
C PRO A 329 -19.15 5.78 -32.84
N ARG A 330 -18.13 5.04 -33.27
CA ARG A 330 -18.01 3.58 -33.04
C ARG A 330 -16.81 3.18 -32.18
N LYS A 331 -15.99 4.15 -31.78
CA LYS A 331 -14.81 3.94 -30.94
C LYS A 331 -14.85 4.81 -29.69
N LEU A 332 -14.32 4.28 -28.60
CA LEU A 332 -13.92 5.07 -27.43
C LEU A 332 -12.60 5.77 -27.74
N GLU A 333 -12.38 6.94 -27.18
CA GLU A 333 -11.08 7.62 -27.14
C GLU A 333 -10.74 7.84 -25.68
N VAL A 334 -9.64 7.26 -25.23
CA VAL A 334 -9.18 7.28 -23.84
C VAL A 334 -7.94 8.15 -23.74
N GLU A 335 -7.94 9.06 -22.77
CA GLU A 335 -6.72 9.72 -22.32
C GLU A 335 -6.23 9.00 -21.06
N PHE A 336 -4.98 8.55 -21.04
CA PHE A 336 -4.36 7.93 -19.87
C PHE A 336 -3.58 8.98 -19.07
N SER A 337 -3.60 8.88 -17.74
CA SER A 337 -2.90 9.83 -16.86
C SER A 337 -1.38 9.86 -17.05
N SER A 338 -0.84 8.73 -17.52
CA SER A 338 0.56 8.53 -17.90
C SER A 338 0.97 9.33 -19.14
N GLN A 339 0.01 9.68 -20.01
CA GLN A 339 0.22 10.23 -21.35
C GLN A 339 -0.79 11.35 -21.66
N PRO A 340 -0.76 12.46 -20.88
CA PRO A 340 -1.72 13.55 -21.04
C PRO A 340 -1.63 14.20 -22.41
N GLY A 341 -2.78 14.55 -22.98
CA GLY A 341 -2.93 15.17 -24.30
C GLY A 341 -2.98 14.20 -25.47
N PHE A 342 -2.74 12.91 -25.22
CA PHE A 342 -2.88 11.86 -26.23
C PHE A 342 -4.16 11.07 -26.02
N LYS A 343 -4.93 10.93 -27.10
CA LYS A 343 -6.17 10.15 -27.14
C LYS A 343 -5.95 8.85 -27.88
N TYR A 344 -6.14 7.74 -27.20
CA TYR A 344 -6.01 6.39 -27.75
C TYR A 344 -7.38 5.82 -28.11
N GLY A 345 -7.56 5.42 -29.36
CA GLY A 345 -8.84 4.90 -29.86
C GLY A 345 -9.05 3.43 -29.56
N PHE A 346 -10.21 3.01 -29.04
CA PHE A 346 -10.62 1.62 -28.75
C PHE A 346 -11.94 1.26 -29.46
N TRP A 347 -11.93 0.18 -30.22
CA TRP A 347 -13.02 -0.31 -31.07
C TRP A 347 -13.71 -1.51 -30.43
N GLY A 348 -14.92 -1.86 -30.86
CA GLY A 348 -15.63 -3.04 -30.34
C GLY A 348 -14.84 -4.35 -30.45
N SER A 349 -13.93 -4.47 -31.42
CA SER A 349 -13.05 -5.64 -31.57
C SER A 349 -12.07 -5.83 -30.42
N ASP A 350 -11.73 -4.75 -29.70
CA ASP A 350 -10.82 -4.77 -28.56
C ASP A 350 -11.45 -5.37 -27.28
N PHE A 351 -12.74 -5.67 -27.37
CA PHE A 351 -13.57 -6.26 -26.32
C PHE A 351 -14.19 -7.60 -26.76
N SER A 352 -13.93 -8.05 -28.00
CA SER A 352 -14.53 -9.26 -28.55
C SER A 352 -13.53 -10.42 -28.60
N GLY A 353 -13.93 -11.60 -28.13
CA GLY A 353 -13.16 -12.85 -28.23
C GLY A 353 -13.13 -13.65 -26.93
N GLU A 354 -12.46 -14.81 -26.94
CA GLU A 354 -12.16 -15.59 -25.72
C GLU A 354 -11.02 -14.98 -24.88
N SER A 355 -10.32 -13.97 -25.40
CA SER A 355 -9.27 -13.23 -24.70
C SER A 355 -9.84 -12.16 -23.76
N THR A 356 -9.16 -11.87 -22.66
CA THR A 356 -9.49 -10.78 -21.74
C THR A 356 -9.58 -9.43 -22.47
N ALA A 357 -10.63 -8.66 -22.21
CA ALA A 357 -10.82 -7.32 -22.77
C ALA A 357 -9.59 -6.45 -22.50
N THR A 358 -9.13 -5.71 -23.51
CA THR A 358 -7.95 -4.84 -23.39
C THR A 358 -8.17 -3.65 -22.46
N LEU A 359 -9.43 -3.27 -22.26
CA LEU A 359 -9.85 -2.15 -21.42
C LEU A 359 -11.00 -2.59 -20.52
N GLU A 360 -10.91 -2.27 -19.22
CA GLU A 360 -11.91 -2.53 -18.18
C GLU A 360 -12.24 -1.23 -17.44
N LEU A 361 -13.37 -1.17 -16.74
CA LEU A 361 -13.70 -0.10 -15.79
C LEU A 361 -12.71 -0.09 -14.62
N ALA A 362 -12.47 1.10 -14.08
CA ALA A 362 -11.47 1.33 -13.03
C ALA A 362 -11.95 2.23 -11.89
N TYR A 363 -13.27 2.30 -11.65
CA TYR A 363 -13.80 2.90 -10.43
C TYR A 363 -13.29 2.14 -9.19
N ALA A 364 -13.26 0.82 -9.30
CA ALA A 364 -12.57 -0.11 -8.43
C ALA A 364 -11.43 -0.82 -9.19
N VAL A 365 -10.34 -1.09 -8.48
CA VAL A 365 -9.22 -1.91 -8.98
C VAL A 365 -8.75 -2.85 -7.88
N THR A 366 -8.01 -3.90 -8.25
CA THR A 366 -7.42 -4.77 -7.23
C THR A 366 -6.23 -4.07 -6.58
N ILE A 367 -5.94 -4.37 -5.32
CA ILE A 367 -4.76 -3.82 -4.62
C ILE A 367 -3.47 -4.08 -5.42
N HIS A 368 -3.35 -5.26 -6.03
CA HIS A 368 -2.24 -5.61 -6.93
C HIS A 368 -2.11 -4.67 -8.14
N LYS A 369 -3.24 -4.34 -8.80
CA LYS A 369 -3.25 -3.41 -9.96
C LYS A 369 -3.00 -1.96 -9.55
N ALA A 370 -3.18 -1.61 -8.27
CA ALA A 370 -2.91 -0.28 -7.73
C ALA A 370 -1.44 -0.07 -7.29
N GLN A 371 -0.59 -1.09 -7.36
CA GLN A 371 0.82 -0.98 -6.97
C GLN A 371 1.55 0.05 -7.85
N GLY A 372 2.40 0.87 -7.22
CA GLY A 372 3.08 2.01 -7.87
C GLY A 372 2.16 3.19 -8.22
N SER A 373 0.88 3.14 -7.85
CA SER A 373 -0.04 4.28 -7.91
C SER A 373 -0.26 4.88 -6.52
N GLU A 374 -0.59 6.16 -6.46
CA GLU A 374 -1.01 6.84 -5.23
C GLU A 374 -2.30 7.60 -5.53
N PHE A 375 -3.20 7.69 -4.55
CA PHE A 375 -4.51 8.31 -4.70
C PHE A 375 -4.77 9.32 -3.58
N GLY A 376 -5.55 10.37 -3.84
CA GLY A 376 -5.96 11.32 -2.82
C GLY A 376 -6.71 10.65 -1.65
N THR A 377 -7.90 10.12 -1.94
CA THR A 377 -8.73 9.33 -1.01
C THR A 377 -8.89 7.90 -1.50
N THR A 378 -8.70 6.89 -0.63
CA THR A 378 -8.95 5.48 -0.99
C THR A 378 -10.16 4.92 -0.24
N PHE A 379 -10.91 4.05 -0.91
CA PHE A 379 -11.98 3.25 -0.31
C PHE A 379 -11.53 1.79 -0.32
N LEU A 380 -11.09 1.27 0.82
CA LEU A 380 -10.59 -0.10 0.95
C LEU A 380 -11.72 -1.03 1.39
N VAL A 381 -12.14 -1.93 0.50
CA VAL A 381 -13.19 -2.92 0.78
C VAL A 381 -12.57 -4.23 1.28
N LEU A 382 -12.84 -4.59 2.53
CA LEU A 382 -12.32 -5.77 3.22
C LEU A 382 -13.46 -6.75 3.54
N PRO A 383 -13.62 -7.85 2.78
CA PRO A 383 -14.62 -8.87 3.05
C PRO A 383 -14.21 -9.85 4.15
N HIS A 384 -15.15 -10.62 4.68
CA HIS A 384 -14.90 -11.73 5.59
C HIS A 384 -15.46 -13.04 4.98
N PRO A 385 -14.65 -14.11 4.86
CA PRO A 385 -13.23 -14.19 5.18
C PRO A 385 -12.38 -13.32 4.22
N LEU A 386 -11.11 -13.10 4.57
CA LEU A 386 -10.12 -12.35 3.78
C LEU A 386 -9.27 -13.30 2.92
N PRO A 387 -9.75 -13.76 1.75
CA PRO A 387 -9.00 -14.71 0.93
C PRO A 387 -7.74 -14.06 0.36
N MET A 388 -6.63 -14.81 0.37
CA MET A 388 -5.35 -14.39 -0.23
C MET A 388 -4.80 -13.07 0.32
N MET A 389 -5.23 -12.67 1.53
CA MET A 389 -4.69 -11.51 2.21
C MET A 389 -3.34 -11.86 2.82
N SER A 390 -2.38 -10.95 2.66
CA SER A 390 -1.06 -11.02 3.27
C SER A 390 -0.72 -9.72 3.96
N ARG A 391 0.32 -9.77 4.78
CA ARG A 391 0.87 -8.59 5.44
C ARG A 391 1.18 -7.48 4.44
N GLU A 392 1.93 -7.82 3.39
CA GLU A 392 2.38 -6.85 2.40
C GLU A 392 1.23 -6.35 1.51
N LEU A 393 0.20 -7.17 1.25
CA LEU A 393 -0.99 -6.73 0.52
C LEU A 393 -1.77 -5.67 1.31
N LEU A 394 -1.96 -5.91 2.62
CA LEU A 394 -2.65 -4.98 3.50
C LEU A 394 -1.85 -3.68 3.70
N TYR A 395 -0.54 -3.79 3.92
CA TYR A 395 0.38 -2.65 3.97
C TYR A 395 0.31 -1.81 2.69
N THR A 396 0.36 -2.47 1.54
CA THR A 396 0.29 -1.80 0.23
C THR A 396 -1.02 -1.05 0.08
N ALA A 397 -2.15 -1.64 0.46
CA ALA A 397 -3.46 -1.01 0.39
C ALA A 397 -3.59 0.23 1.30
N LEU A 398 -3.10 0.12 2.53
CA LEU A 398 -3.11 1.17 3.56
C LEU A 398 -2.05 2.26 3.33
N THR A 399 -1.23 2.15 2.28
CA THR A 399 -0.24 3.18 1.90
C THR A 399 -0.54 3.79 0.54
N ARG A 400 -1.66 3.42 -0.11
CA ARG A 400 -2.06 3.99 -1.39
C ARG A 400 -2.63 5.41 -1.28
N GLN A 401 -3.11 5.82 -0.11
CA GLN A 401 -3.74 7.13 0.12
C GLN A 401 -2.74 8.23 0.45
N GLN A 402 -2.97 9.43 -0.10
CA GLN A 402 -2.21 10.63 0.20
C GLN A 402 -2.85 11.43 1.32
N ARG A 403 -4.18 11.47 1.38
CA ARG A 403 -4.97 12.28 2.33
C ARG A 403 -5.76 11.42 3.32
N ARG A 404 -6.63 10.53 2.83
CA ARG A 404 -7.60 9.80 3.66
C ARG A 404 -7.85 8.39 3.15
N VAL A 405 -8.06 7.44 4.05
CA VAL A 405 -8.55 6.09 3.74
C VAL A 405 -9.88 5.84 4.44
N VAL A 406 -10.85 5.34 3.68
CA VAL A 406 -12.13 4.85 4.18
C VAL A 406 -12.11 3.32 4.08
N ILE A 407 -12.15 2.63 5.21
CA ILE A 407 -12.11 1.16 5.26
C ILE A 407 -13.55 0.65 5.44
N LEU A 408 -14.05 -0.05 4.44
CA LEU A 408 -15.32 -0.77 4.49
C LEU A 408 -15.05 -2.23 4.84
N HIS A 409 -15.32 -2.63 6.09
CA HIS A 409 -14.98 -3.96 6.58
C HIS A 409 -16.20 -4.82 6.94
N GLN A 410 -16.11 -6.12 6.63
CA GLN A 410 -17.05 -7.13 7.11
C GLN A 410 -16.47 -7.82 8.34
N GLY A 411 -17.30 -8.04 9.35
CA GLY A 411 -16.86 -8.69 10.60
C GLY A 411 -15.99 -7.78 11.48
N ASP A 412 -15.24 -8.40 12.39
CA ASP A 412 -14.37 -7.71 13.33
C ASP A 412 -13.04 -7.31 12.70
N LEU A 413 -12.79 -6.01 12.61
CA LEU A 413 -11.53 -5.46 12.09
C LEU A 413 -10.30 -5.85 12.92
N THR A 414 -10.44 -6.21 14.19
CA THR A 414 -9.31 -6.66 15.02
C THR A 414 -8.69 -7.96 14.50
N GLU A 415 -9.43 -8.75 13.70
CA GLU A 415 -8.89 -9.91 12.99
C GLU A 415 -7.72 -9.56 12.06
N LEU A 416 -7.64 -8.30 11.60
CA LEU A 416 -6.52 -7.87 10.78
C LEU A 416 -5.19 -7.98 11.52
N LYS A 417 -5.17 -7.90 12.85
CA LYS A 417 -3.95 -8.05 13.67
C LYS A 417 -3.19 -9.32 13.36
N ARG A 418 -3.86 -10.41 12.97
CA ARG A 418 -3.16 -11.66 12.63
C ARG A 418 -2.18 -11.48 11.46
N PHE A 419 -2.44 -10.57 10.53
CA PHE A 419 -1.58 -10.32 9.36
C PHE A 419 -0.29 -9.61 9.69
N ASP A 420 -0.14 -9.11 10.91
CA ASP A 420 1.16 -8.65 11.39
C ASP A 420 2.16 -9.82 11.53
N SER A 421 1.66 -11.01 11.92
CA SER A 421 2.48 -12.20 12.07
C SER A 421 3.21 -12.57 10.78
N VAL A 422 4.48 -12.98 10.94
CA VAL A 422 5.37 -13.33 9.83
C VAL A 422 4.87 -14.50 8.99
N ILE A 423 4.01 -15.37 9.53
CA ILE A 423 3.39 -16.46 8.79
C ILE A 423 2.54 -15.95 7.62
N HIS A 424 2.05 -14.71 7.70
CA HIS A 424 1.27 -14.04 6.65
C HIS A 424 2.13 -13.19 5.70
N SER A 425 3.45 -13.27 5.79
CA SER A 425 4.35 -12.54 4.89
C SER A 425 4.55 -13.29 3.56
N GLU A 426 4.08 -12.68 2.47
CA GLU A 426 4.34 -13.19 1.11
C GLU A 426 5.81 -13.02 0.74
N THR A 427 6.45 -11.96 1.26
CA THR A 427 7.89 -11.76 1.09
C THR A 427 8.66 -12.90 1.72
N ALA A 428 8.36 -13.30 2.97
CA ALA A 428 9.07 -14.38 3.66
C ALA A 428 8.79 -15.77 3.06
N ARG A 429 7.62 -16.00 2.45
CA ARG A 429 7.28 -17.25 1.75
C ARG A 429 8.12 -17.50 0.50
N ARG A 430 8.65 -16.44 -0.12
CA ARG A 430 9.48 -16.54 -1.33
C ARG A 430 10.88 -17.06 -0.99
N GLN A 431 11.32 -18.07 -1.73
CA GLN A 431 12.66 -18.64 -1.59
C GLN A 431 13.51 -18.16 -2.75
N THR A 432 14.62 -17.51 -2.43
CA THR A 432 15.54 -16.90 -3.40
C THR A 432 16.96 -17.35 -3.13
N ASN A 433 17.77 -17.45 -4.19
CA ASN A 433 19.19 -17.76 -4.09
C ASN A 433 20.09 -16.68 -4.71
N LEU A 434 19.57 -15.45 -4.82
CA LEU A 434 20.23 -14.34 -5.52
C LEU A 434 21.64 -14.03 -4.98
N PHE A 435 21.83 -14.13 -3.65
CA PHE A 435 23.13 -13.89 -3.00
C PHE A 435 23.65 -15.07 -2.18
N ALA A 436 22.75 -15.91 -1.64
CA ALA A 436 23.09 -17.09 -0.85
C ALA A 436 21.95 -18.11 -0.96
N PRO A 437 22.21 -19.42 -0.76
CA PRO A 437 21.16 -20.43 -0.71
C PRO A 437 20.09 -20.11 0.36
N PRO A 438 18.80 -20.34 0.07
CA PRO A 438 17.73 -20.04 1.02
C PRO A 438 17.78 -20.96 2.24
N ARG A 439 17.44 -20.43 3.42
CA ARG A 439 17.33 -21.23 4.65
C ARG A 439 15.86 -21.41 5.01
N ILE A 440 15.29 -22.53 4.57
CA ILE A 440 13.86 -22.82 4.74
C ILE A 440 13.58 -23.30 6.17
N ILE A 441 12.60 -22.68 6.82
CA ILE A 441 12.01 -23.15 8.08
C ILE A 441 10.50 -23.30 7.92
N GLU A 442 9.91 -24.19 8.72
CA GLU A 442 8.47 -24.38 8.79
C GLU A 442 7.93 -23.81 10.11
N ILE A 443 6.90 -22.96 10.02
CA ILE A 443 6.16 -22.40 11.15
C ILE A 443 4.67 -22.58 10.84
N ASP A 444 3.95 -23.30 11.70
CA ASP A 444 2.51 -23.58 11.55
C ASP A 444 2.11 -24.05 10.13
N GLY A 445 2.89 -24.97 9.56
CA GLY A 445 2.66 -25.52 8.21
C GLY A 445 3.02 -24.57 7.05
N THR A 446 3.64 -23.42 7.34
CA THR A 446 4.10 -22.46 6.34
C THR A 446 5.63 -22.47 6.23
N PHE A 447 6.14 -22.64 5.01
CA PHE A 447 7.58 -22.56 4.72
C PHE A 447 8.01 -21.11 4.49
N LEU A 448 9.01 -20.66 5.25
CA LEU A 448 9.48 -19.28 5.28
C LEU A 448 11.02 -19.21 5.16
N GLU A 449 11.52 -18.12 4.61
CA GLU A 449 12.95 -17.79 4.60
C GLU A 449 13.39 -17.32 5.99
N ALA A 450 14.22 -18.12 6.65
CA ALA A 450 14.67 -17.89 8.01
C ALA A 450 15.63 -16.71 8.16
N SER A 451 16.22 -16.18 7.07
CA SER A 451 17.01 -14.94 7.14
C SER A 451 16.16 -13.67 7.29
N LEU A 452 14.86 -13.76 7.03
CA LEU A 452 13.91 -12.64 7.14
C LEU A 452 13.12 -12.63 8.45
N ILE A 453 13.41 -13.57 9.34
CA ILE A 453 12.65 -13.78 10.57
C ILE A 453 13.60 -13.66 11.75
N HIS A 454 13.26 -12.79 12.69
CA HIS A 454 13.91 -12.74 13.98
C HIS A 454 13.28 -13.82 14.86
N ARG A 455 14.08 -14.80 15.29
CA ARG A 455 13.62 -15.91 16.13
C ARG A 455 14.45 -16.03 17.38
N THR A 456 13.78 -16.27 18.49
CA THR A 456 14.38 -16.66 19.76
C THR A 456 14.92 -18.09 19.68
N SER A 457 15.77 -18.46 20.63
CA SER A 457 16.28 -19.81 20.86
C SER A 457 15.18 -20.84 21.12
N THR A 458 14.07 -20.40 21.73
CA THR A 458 12.83 -21.17 21.94
C THR A 458 11.94 -21.24 20.70
N GLY A 459 12.29 -20.51 19.63
CA GLY A 459 11.66 -20.59 18.31
C GLY A 459 10.53 -19.59 18.07
N ILE A 460 10.27 -18.68 19.03
CA ILE A 460 9.27 -17.61 18.93
C ILE A 460 9.73 -16.58 17.90
N ALA A 461 8.84 -16.16 17.00
CA ALA A 461 9.14 -15.09 16.05
C ALA A 461 8.86 -13.72 16.71
N VAL A 462 9.84 -12.82 16.64
CA VAL A 462 9.79 -11.47 17.22
C VAL A 462 10.05 -10.41 16.15
N ARG A 463 9.83 -9.12 16.46
CA ARG A 463 9.91 -8.02 15.48
C ARG A 463 11.30 -7.45 15.29
N SER A 464 12.16 -7.55 16.29
CA SER A 464 13.50 -6.97 16.27
C SER A 464 14.60 -7.93 16.73
N LYS A 465 15.85 -7.63 16.37
CA LYS A 465 17.01 -8.34 16.93
C LYS A 465 17.16 -8.08 18.43
N SER A 466 16.82 -6.88 18.90
CA SER A 466 16.84 -6.53 20.32
C SER A 466 15.89 -7.40 21.13
N GLU A 467 14.69 -7.66 20.62
CA GLU A 467 13.74 -8.60 21.23
C GLU A 467 14.27 -10.04 21.28
N VAL A 468 14.99 -10.50 20.23
CA VAL A 468 15.65 -11.82 20.27
C VAL A 468 16.64 -11.88 21.43
N ILE A 469 17.46 -10.83 21.60
CA ILE A 469 18.47 -10.79 22.65
C ILE A 469 17.79 -10.80 24.03
N ILE A 470 16.77 -9.97 24.25
CA ILE A 470 16.04 -9.91 25.53
C ILE A 470 15.41 -11.27 25.84
N ALA A 471 14.68 -11.84 24.88
CA ALA A 471 14.02 -13.14 25.01
C ALA A 471 15.02 -14.26 25.33
N ASP A 472 16.13 -14.34 24.59
CA ASP A 472 17.17 -15.35 24.81
C ASP A 472 17.84 -15.21 26.19
N ARG A 473 17.95 -13.98 26.72
CA ARG A 473 18.45 -13.76 28.08
C ARG A 473 17.42 -14.17 29.13
N LEU A 474 16.15 -13.84 28.96
CA LEU A 474 15.08 -14.32 29.85
C LEU A 474 15.06 -15.86 29.87
N ASP A 475 15.17 -16.51 28.71
CA ASP A 475 15.24 -17.97 28.58
C ASP A 475 16.49 -18.55 29.27
N ALA A 476 17.66 -17.92 29.11
CA ALA A 476 18.91 -18.35 29.76
C ALA A 476 18.85 -18.28 31.30
N HIS A 477 18.08 -17.34 31.85
CA HIS A 477 17.81 -17.20 33.29
C HIS A 477 16.61 -18.04 33.75
N GLY A 478 15.98 -18.81 32.86
CA GLY A 478 14.83 -19.66 33.18
C GLY A 478 13.57 -18.89 33.56
N ILE A 479 13.41 -17.67 33.03
CA ILE A 479 12.27 -16.79 33.31
C ILE A 479 11.24 -16.96 32.18
N PRO A 480 10.06 -17.57 32.47
CA PRO A 480 9.01 -17.69 31.47
C PRO A 480 8.40 -16.33 31.15
N TYR A 481 8.16 -16.06 29.86
CA TYR A 481 7.53 -14.83 29.39
C TYR A 481 6.43 -15.12 28.36
N ALA A 482 5.51 -14.19 28.24
CA ALA A 482 4.56 -14.09 27.14
C ALA A 482 4.94 -12.90 26.25
N TYR A 483 5.12 -13.14 24.95
CA TYR A 483 5.44 -12.09 23.98
C TYR A 483 4.15 -11.42 23.47
N GLU A 484 4.12 -10.09 23.45
CA GLU A 484 2.98 -9.27 23.00
C GLU A 484 1.62 -9.67 23.62
N GLN A 485 1.60 -9.96 24.92
CA GLN A 485 0.37 -10.33 25.61
C GLN A 485 -0.58 -9.12 25.72
N PRO A 486 -1.85 -9.21 25.29
CA PRO A 486 -2.78 -8.10 25.38
C PRO A 486 -3.03 -7.68 26.83
N LEU A 487 -2.88 -6.38 27.10
CA LEU A 487 -3.14 -5.73 28.37
C LEU A 487 -4.31 -4.75 28.24
N PRO A 488 -5.50 -5.08 28.73
CA PRO A 488 -6.65 -4.18 28.69
C PRO A 488 -6.42 -2.95 29.57
N GLY A 489 -6.57 -1.77 28.99
CA GLY A 489 -6.60 -0.49 29.70
C GLY A 489 -7.98 -0.15 30.27
N PHE A 490 -8.08 0.99 30.95
CA PHE A 490 -9.34 1.46 31.54
C PHE A 490 -10.32 2.07 30.53
N ASP A 491 -9.84 2.43 29.35
CA ASP A 491 -10.53 3.19 28.31
C ASP A 491 -10.85 2.34 27.07
N ASP A 492 -11.09 1.04 27.25
CA ASP A 492 -11.22 -0.01 26.21
C ASP A 492 -10.03 -0.10 25.22
N THR A 493 -8.97 0.69 25.45
CA THR A 493 -7.70 0.58 24.73
C THR A 493 -6.97 -0.66 25.23
N VAL A 494 -6.56 -1.54 24.31
CA VAL A 494 -5.69 -2.68 24.62
C VAL A 494 -4.26 -2.32 24.24
N TRP A 495 -3.35 -2.45 25.20
CA TRP A 495 -1.92 -2.21 25.03
C TRP A 495 -1.18 -3.54 24.84
N TYR A 496 -0.05 -3.50 24.15
CA TYR A 496 0.77 -4.67 23.89
C TYR A 496 2.19 -4.40 24.40
N PRO A 497 2.52 -4.86 25.61
CA PRO A 497 3.89 -4.90 26.10
C PRO A 497 4.72 -5.90 25.29
N ASP A 498 5.98 -5.58 24.97
CA ASP A 498 6.86 -6.49 24.23
C ASP A 498 6.95 -7.85 24.93
N PHE A 499 7.17 -7.84 26.26
CA PHE A 499 7.13 -9.03 27.09
C PHE A 499 6.31 -8.81 28.36
N THR A 500 5.52 -9.81 28.72
CA THR A 500 4.83 -9.91 30.02
C THR A 500 5.34 -11.12 30.76
N ILE A 501 5.78 -10.92 31.99
CA ILE A 501 6.40 -11.96 32.82
C ILE A 501 5.59 -12.07 34.11
N ASP A 502 5.15 -13.28 34.42
CA ASP A 502 4.54 -13.61 35.71
C ASP A 502 5.65 -14.09 36.65
N ASP A 503 6.08 -13.25 37.58
CA ASP A 503 7.07 -13.64 38.59
C ASP A 503 6.41 -14.50 39.67
N ALA A 504 6.65 -15.82 39.58
CA ALA A 504 6.08 -16.79 40.49
C ALA A 504 6.58 -16.65 41.95
N GLU A 505 7.75 -16.02 42.19
CA GLU A 505 8.28 -15.86 43.55
C GLU A 505 7.66 -14.68 44.28
N THR A 506 7.52 -13.54 43.61
CA THR A 506 6.94 -12.34 44.21
C THR A 506 5.42 -12.23 44.00
N GLY A 507 4.86 -13.00 43.06
CA GLY A 507 3.48 -12.90 42.61
C GLY A 507 3.18 -11.64 41.80
N ASN A 508 4.23 -10.88 41.43
CA ASN A 508 4.12 -9.62 40.71
C ASN A 508 4.17 -9.85 39.19
N LYS A 509 3.44 -9.03 38.43
CA LYS A 509 3.54 -9.00 36.97
C LYS A 509 4.59 -7.97 36.54
N VAL A 510 5.55 -8.40 35.73
CA VAL A 510 6.55 -7.52 35.13
C VAL A 510 6.20 -7.31 33.65
N PHE A 511 6.10 -6.05 33.25
CA PHE A 511 5.86 -5.64 31.87
C PHE A 511 7.16 -5.03 31.34
N TRP A 512 7.70 -5.59 30.26
CA TRP A 512 8.98 -5.19 29.69
C TRP A 512 8.79 -4.55 28.33
N GLU A 513 9.36 -3.36 28.14
CA GLU A 513 9.37 -2.61 26.89
C GLU A 513 10.80 -2.35 26.41
N HIS A 514 10.99 -2.37 25.09
CA HIS A 514 12.24 -2.07 24.43
C HIS A 514 12.11 -0.80 23.57
N LEU A 515 12.92 0.21 23.85
CA LEU A 515 12.84 1.52 23.20
C LEU A 515 14.06 1.78 22.31
N GLY A 516 13.90 1.58 21.00
CA GLY A 516 14.99 1.73 20.03
C GLY A 516 15.12 3.12 19.38
N LEU A 517 14.10 3.98 19.44
CA LEU A 517 14.05 5.23 18.65
C LEU A 517 13.87 6.49 19.50
N LEU A 518 14.45 6.54 20.70
CA LEU A 518 14.29 7.69 21.62
C LEU A 518 14.82 9.02 21.09
N HIS A 519 15.66 9.02 20.05
CA HIS A 519 16.12 10.24 19.37
C HIS A 519 15.00 10.93 18.57
N ASP A 520 13.95 10.21 18.17
CA ASP A 520 12.76 10.77 17.54
C ASP A 520 11.87 11.43 18.63
N PRO A 521 11.68 12.77 18.60
CA PRO A 521 10.84 13.47 19.56
C PRO A 521 9.39 12.97 19.60
N GLU A 522 8.84 12.51 18.47
CA GLU A 522 7.47 12.02 18.44
C GLU A 522 7.36 10.61 19.02
N TYR A 523 8.32 9.72 18.72
CA TYR A 523 8.43 8.40 19.34
C TYR A 523 8.51 8.54 20.86
N ARG A 524 9.30 9.50 21.34
CA ARG A 524 9.42 9.81 22.77
C ARG A 524 8.10 10.30 23.37
N SER A 525 7.40 11.21 22.70
CA SER A 525 6.08 11.70 23.13
C SER A 525 5.02 10.59 23.18
N ARG A 526 5.05 9.67 22.20
CA ARG A 526 4.19 8.47 22.17
C ARG A 526 4.49 7.52 23.32
N TRP A 527 5.77 7.25 23.55
CA TRP A 527 6.22 6.48 24.71
C TRP A 527 5.80 7.13 26.03
N GLU A 528 5.94 8.44 26.18
CA GLU A 528 5.51 9.14 27.41
C GLU A 528 4.01 8.99 27.66
N ARG A 529 3.18 9.01 26.61
CA ARG A 529 1.74 8.70 26.72
C ARG A 529 1.47 7.26 27.14
N LYS A 530 2.13 6.27 26.51
CA LYS A 530 2.01 4.84 26.89
C LYS A 530 2.45 4.63 28.33
N ARG A 531 3.56 5.23 28.74
CA ARG A 531 4.06 5.21 30.12
C ARG A 531 3.08 5.84 31.11
N ALA A 532 2.44 6.95 30.76
CA ALA A 532 1.41 7.56 31.60
C ALA A 532 0.18 6.66 31.74
N ALA A 533 -0.22 5.96 30.68
CA ALA A 533 -1.31 4.98 30.72
C ALA A 533 -0.96 3.79 31.64
N TYR A 534 0.25 3.23 31.52
CA TYR A 534 0.76 2.20 32.44
C TYR A 534 0.73 2.67 33.89
N ARG A 535 1.20 3.90 34.16
CA ARG A 535 1.16 4.48 35.49
C ARG A 535 -0.27 4.58 36.04
N ALA A 536 -1.23 4.98 35.20
CA ALA A 536 -2.63 5.01 35.59
C ALA A 536 -3.16 3.61 35.97
N MET A 537 -2.69 2.55 35.29
CA MET A 537 -3.01 1.14 35.56
C MET A 537 -2.34 0.57 36.81
N GLY A 538 -1.55 1.38 37.53
CA GLY A 538 -0.74 0.90 38.65
C GLY A 538 0.46 0.07 38.21
N ILE A 539 0.82 0.13 36.93
CA ILE A 539 2.05 -0.43 36.36
C ILE A 539 3.11 0.67 36.39
N ILE A 540 3.97 0.62 37.40
CA ILE A 540 4.91 1.70 37.69
C ILE A 540 6.35 1.22 37.62
N SER A 541 7.27 2.18 37.44
CA SER A 541 8.69 1.88 37.44
C SER A 541 9.09 1.31 38.80
N ARG A 542 10.07 0.41 38.82
CA ARG A 542 10.54 -0.27 40.02
C ARG A 542 10.85 0.67 41.20
N ASP A 543 11.43 1.85 40.92
CA ASP A 543 11.78 2.85 41.94
C ASP A 543 10.56 3.43 42.68
N GLU A 544 9.35 3.19 42.18
CA GLU A 544 8.09 3.74 42.69
C GLU A 544 7.17 2.65 43.30
N ALA A 545 7.64 1.39 43.42
CA ALA A 545 6.85 0.15 43.55
C ALA A 545 6.01 -0.07 44.84
N GLU A 546 5.89 0.89 45.76
CA GLU A 546 5.04 0.67 46.96
C GLU A 546 3.53 0.64 46.56
N GLY A 547 2.94 -0.56 46.60
CA GLY A 547 1.51 -0.78 46.32
C GLY A 547 1.13 -0.93 44.83
N SER A 548 2.09 -1.24 43.96
CA SER A 548 1.87 -1.42 42.51
C SER A 548 1.10 -2.70 42.16
N VAL A 549 0.34 -2.66 41.05
CA VAL A 549 -0.32 -3.82 40.44
C VAL A 549 0.62 -4.57 39.47
N GLY A 550 1.67 -3.89 38.99
CA GLY A 550 2.73 -4.47 38.18
C GLY A 550 3.96 -3.57 38.10
N THR A 551 5.09 -4.13 37.66
CA THR A 551 6.36 -3.39 37.49
C THR A 551 6.68 -3.18 36.02
N LEU A 552 6.97 -1.94 35.64
CA LEU A 552 7.45 -1.58 34.30
C LEU A 552 8.97 -1.63 34.24
N VAL A 553 9.50 -2.49 33.36
CA VAL A 553 10.92 -2.57 33.00
C VAL A 553 11.09 -2.02 31.59
N VAL A 554 12.13 -1.21 31.40
CA VAL A 554 12.38 -0.53 30.13
C VAL A 554 13.83 -0.70 29.75
N THR A 555 14.06 -1.29 28.58
CA THR A 555 15.38 -1.31 27.93
C THR A 555 15.43 -0.26 26.83
N ARG A 556 16.62 0.25 26.55
CA ARG A 556 16.85 1.30 25.55
C ARG A 556 18.10 0.95 24.77
N ASP A 557 18.08 1.29 23.48
CA ASP A 557 19.33 1.29 22.71
C ASP A 557 20.22 2.46 23.17
N ASP A 558 21.54 2.28 23.15
CA ASP A 558 22.52 3.32 23.49
C ASP A 558 22.55 4.45 22.42
N GLU A 559 23.35 5.51 22.62
CA GLU A 559 23.44 6.65 21.67
C GLU A 559 23.95 6.26 20.26
N ARG A 560 24.59 5.09 20.14
CA ARG A 560 25.04 4.49 18.87
C ARG A 560 24.14 3.34 18.43
N GLY A 561 23.09 3.08 19.20
CA GLY A 561 22.13 2.05 18.89
C GLY A 561 22.50 0.64 19.34
N GLY A 562 23.51 0.46 20.18
CA GLY A 562 23.83 -0.85 20.74
C GLY A 562 22.82 -1.27 21.80
N ILE A 563 22.44 -2.55 21.80
CA ILE A 563 21.84 -3.20 22.98
C ILE A 563 22.91 -4.07 23.65
N ASN A 564 23.16 -3.84 24.93
CA ASN A 564 24.19 -4.54 25.67
C ASN A 564 23.59 -5.76 26.40
N ALA A 565 23.91 -6.95 25.92
CA ALA A 565 23.42 -8.19 26.52
C ALA A 565 23.83 -8.35 27.99
N GLN A 566 24.99 -7.83 28.41
CA GLN A 566 25.41 -7.86 29.82
C GLN A 566 24.59 -6.92 30.69
N GLU A 567 24.13 -5.79 30.15
CA GLU A 567 23.22 -4.89 30.86
C GLU A 567 21.84 -5.51 31.00
N ILE A 568 21.37 -6.27 29.99
CA ILE A 568 20.14 -7.05 30.10
C ILE A 568 20.30 -8.13 31.18
N ASP A 569 21.41 -8.89 31.18
CA ASP A 569 21.67 -9.89 32.21
C ASP A 569 21.69 -9.24 33.61
N ALA A 570 22.36 -8.10 33.77
CA ALA A 570 22.39 -7.36 35.02
C ALA A 570 20.99 -6.89 35.44
N LEU A 571 20.19 -6.40 34.49
CA LEU A 571 18.82 -5.95 34.73
C LEU A 571 17.90 -7.11 35.12
N ILE A 572 18.05 -8.29 34.50
CA ILE A 572 17.33 -9.51 34.88
C ILE A 572 17.65 -9.89 36.32
N VAL A 573 18.94 -9.96 36.66
CA VAL A 573 19.39 -10.26 38.03
C VAL A 573 18.87 -9.20 39.01
N GLU A 574 18.87 -7.93 38.60
CA GLU A 574 18.36 -6.85 39.43
C GLU A 574 16.87 -7.03 39.72
N VAL A 575 16.06 -7.35 38.69
CA VAL A 575 14.60 -7.40 38.77
C VAL A 575 14.11 -8.68 39.45
N PHE A 576 14.69 -9.82 39.12
CA PHE A 576 14.22 -11.15 39.55
C PHE A 576 15.13 -11.82 40.59
N GLY A 577 16.30 -11.24 40.91
CA GLY A 577 17.21 -11.77 41.92
C GLY A 577 17.91 -13.07 41.54
N ARG A 578 17.96 -13.40 40.24
CA ARG A 578 18.44 -14.69 39.70
C ARG A 578 19.47 -14.48 38.60
#